data_AF-A0A841EGU4-F1
#
_entry.id   AF-A0A841EGU4-F1
#
_cell.length_a   1.000
_cell.length_b   1.000
_cell.length_c   1.000
_cell.angle_alpha   90.00
_cell.angle_beta   90.00
_cell.angle_gamma   90.00
#
_symmetry.space_group_name_H-M   'P 1'
#
loop_
_entity.id
_entity.type
_entity.pdbx_description
1 polymer ?
#
loop_
_entity_poly.entity_id
_entity_poly.type
_entity_poly.pdbx_seq_one_letter_code
_entity_poly.pdbx_strand_id
1 'polypeptide(L)'
;MELTDFEEAIHHAMRQYSLEHLTVTEETSQENILEAIQKSLAVCRLAGINSEQHFKKIYVYNADISTLNIDWRMTKKGLNLMIILTSSMNEKMAQWLWELANL
;
A
#
# COMPACT_ATOMS: atom_id res chain seq x y z
N MET A 1 -18.16 20.62 3.62
CA MET A 1 -16.85 19.98 3.36
C MET A 1 -16.09 20.15 4.65
N GLU A 2 -16.16 19.13 5.49
CA GLU A 2 -15.54 19.16 6.81
C GLU A 2 -14.02 19.06 6.62
N LEU A 3 -13.22 19.67 7.52
CA LEU A 3 -11.75 19.71 7.43
C LEU A 3 -11.12 18.32 7.24
N THR A 4 -11.77 17.30 7.78
CA THR A 4 -11.45 15.88 7.67
C THR A 4 -11.48 15.35 6.23
N ASP A 5 -12.47 15.73 5.43
CA ASP A 5 -12.59 15.30 4.02
C ASP A 5 -11.44 15.85 3.17
N PHE A 6 -11.00 17.07 3.47
CA PHE A 6 -9.91 17.73 2.76
C PHE A 6 -8.54 17.16 3.15
N GLU A 7 -8.33 16.90 4.44
CA GLU A 7 -7.11 16.21 4.92
C GLU A 7 -7.04 14.80 4.33
N GLU A 8 -8.12 14.02 4.35
CA GLU A 8 -8.15 12.70 3.69
C GLU A 8 -7.85 12.80 2.20
N ALA A 9 -8.40 13.80 1.50
CA ALA A 9 -8.13 14.03 0.10
C ALA A 9 -6.65 14.36 -0.17
N ILE A 10 -6.00 15.15 0.70
CA ILE A 10 -4.56 15.43 0.62
C ILE A 10 -3.74 14.17 0.90
N HIS A 11 -4.06 13.41 1.95
CA HIS A 11 -3.38 12.16 2.28
C HIS A 11 -3.51 11.14 1.14
N HIS A 12 -4.69 11.05 0.53
CA HIS A 12 -4.96 10.22 -0.65
C HIS A 12 -4.18 10.71 -1.87
N ALA A 13 -4.13 12.01 -2.13
CA ALA A 13 -3.38 12.60 -3.23
C ALA A 13 -1.86 12.40 -3.07
N MET A 14 -1.36 12.46 -1.84
CA MET A 14 0.06 12.32 -1.52
C MET A 14 0.56 10.87 -1.59
N ARG A 15 -0.35 9.87 -1.62
CA ARG A 15 0.00 8.44 -1.67
C ARG A 15 1.09 8.09 -0.65
N GLN A 16 0.87 8.51 0.59
CA GLN A 16 1.91 8.54 1.63
C GLN A 16 2.39 7.14 2.05
N TYR A 17 1.56 6.12 1.83
CA TYR A 17 1.89 4.75 2.19
C TYR A 17 2.78 4.12 1.13
N SER A 18 3.95 3.65 1.54
CA SER A 18 4.93 2.99 0.69
C SER A 18 5.22 1.58 1.17
N LEU A 19 5.95 0.81 0.36
CA LEU A 19 6.38 -0.53 0.76
C LEU A 19 7.35 -0.51 1.95
N GLU A 20 8.02 0.61 2.19
CA GLU A 20 8.93 0.77 3.34
C GLU A 20 8.17 0.71 4.68
N HIS A 21 6.87 1.01 4.68
CA HIS A 21 6.00 0.86 5.85
C HIS A 21 5.55 -0.60 6.06
N LEU A 22 5.66 -1.47 5.05
CA LEU A 22 5.34 -2.90 5.13
C LEU A 22 6.55 -3.75 5.57
N THR A 23 7.78 -3.27 5.34
CA THR A 23 9.02 -3.88 5.85
C THR A 23 9.12 -3.92 7.38
N VAL A 24 8.19 -3.27 8.10
CA VAL A 24 8.10 -3.33 9.57
C VAL A 24 7.54 -4.68 10.07
N THR A 25 6.92 -5.47 9.19
CA THR A 25 6.65 -6.88 9.47
C THR A 25 7.77 -7.73 8.86
N GLU A 26 8.76 -8.14 9.65
CA GLU A 26 9.88 -9.02 9.27
C GLU A 26 9.45 -10.37 8.65
N GLU A 27 8.15 -10.65 8.57
CA GLU A 27 7.57 -11.92 8.14
C GLU A 27 7.08 -11.92 6.68
N THR A 28 7.03 -10.78 5.98
CA THR A 28 6.50 -10.73 4.61
C THR A 28 7.63 -10.61 3.58
N SER A 29 7.88 -11.66 2.80
CA SER A 29 8.88 -11.63 1.72
C SER A 29 8.52 -10.61 0.64
N GLN A 30 9.52 -10.06 -0.06
CA GLN A 30 9.30 -9.15 -1.19
C GLN A 30 8.44 -9.79 -2.30
N GLU A 31 8.54 -11.12 -2.47
CA GLU A 31 7.70 -11.89 -3.39
C GLU A 31 6.22 -11.86 -2.98
N ASN A 32 5.92 -12.06 -1.70
CA ASN A 32 4.56 -11.99 -1.18
C ASN A 32 3.96 -10.58 -1.32
N ILE A 33 4.78 -9.55 -1.13
CA ILE A 33 4.40 -8.14 -1.35
C ILE A 33 4.02 -7.92 -2.82
N LEU A 34 4.87 -8.36 -3.76
CA LEU A 34 4.59 -8.22 -5.19
C LEU A 34 3.35 -9.00 -5.63
N GLU A 35 3.16 -10.21 -5.11
CA GLU A 35 1.97 -11.01 -5.35
C GLU A 35 0.71 -10.30 -4.85
N ALA A 36 0.73 -9.73 -3.64
CA ALA A 36 -0.40 -9.00 -3.07
C ALA A 36 -0.74 -7.73 -3.88
N ILE A 37 0.26 -7.02 -4.41
CA ILE A 37 0.03 -5.90 -5.33
C ILE A 37 -0.65 -6.39 -6.61
N GLN A 38 -0.16 -7.47 -7.22
CA GLN A 38 -0.76 -8.03 -8.44
C GLN A 38 -2.21 -8.46 -8.22
N LYS A 39 -2.51 -9.13 -7.10
CA LYS A 39 -3.87 -9.48 -6.70
C LYS A 39 -4.74 -8.23 -6.51
N SER A 40 -4.21 -7.20 -5.86
CA SER A 40 -4.93 -5.94 -5.64
C SER A 40 -5.30 -5.25 -6.95
N LEU A 41 -4.35 -5.16 -7.90
CA LEU A 41 -4.59 -4.61 -9.23
C LEU A 41 -5.63 -5.44 -10.00
N ALA A 42 -5.61 -6.77 -9.86
CA ALA A 42 -6.61 -7.65 -10.46
C ALA A 42 -8.00 -7.41 -9.87
N VAL A 43 -8.13 -7.22 -8.55
CA VAL A 43 -9.39 -6.86 -7.89
C VAL A 43 -9.90 -5.52 -8.39
N CYS A 44 -9.06 -4.49 -8.49
CA CYS A 44 -9.47 -3.19 -9.06
C CYS A 44 -10.04 -3.35 -10.47
N ARG A 45 -9.35 -4.11 -11.32
CA ARG A 45 -9.80 -4.39 -12.69
C ARG A 45 -11.16 -5.10 -12.72
N LEU A 46 -11.35 -6.13 -11.90
CA LEU A 46 -12.59 -6.89 -11.82
C LEU A 46 -13.76 -6.07 -11.26
N ALA A 47 -13.48 -5.16 -10.33
CA ALA A 47 -14.46 -4.27 -9.72
C ALA A 47 -14.76 -3.00 -10.53
N GLY A 48 -14.09 -2.78 -11.67
CA GLY A 48 -14.25 -1.56 -12.48
C GLY A 48 -13.66 -0.31 -11.83
N ILE A 49 -12.72 -0.46 -10.89
CA ILE A 49 -12.04 0.63 -10.19
C ILE A 49 -10.74 0.98 -10.93
N ASN A 50 -10.49 2.27 -11.15
CA ASN A 50 -9.22 2.74 -11.73
C ASN A 50 -8.08 2.57 -10.71
N SER A 51 -7.26 1.54 -10.89
CA SER A 51 -6.13 1.24 -10.01
C SER A 51 -5.08 2.35 -9.96
N GLU A 52 -4.92 3.16 -11.01
CA GLU A 52 -3.94 4.25 -11.05
C GLU A 52 -4.25 5.35 -10.02
N GLN A 53 -5.50 5.45 -9.57
CA GLN A 53 -5.89 6.36 -8.49
C GLN A 53 -5.38 5.88 -7.12
N HIS A 54 -5.12 4.57 -6.97
CA HIS A 54 -4.80 3.96 -5.69
C HIS A 54 -3.37 3.43 -5.57
N PHE A 55 -2.74 3.09 -6.69
CA PHE A 55 -1.41 2.49 -6.76
C PHE A 55 -0.52 3.29 -7.71
N LYS A 56 0.69 3.63 -7.27
CA LYS A 56 1.74 4.26 -8.09
C LYS A 56 3.02 3.44 -7.99
N LYS A 57 3.56 3.00 -9.11
CA LYS A 57 4.93 2.52 -9.17
C LYS A 57 5.87 3.71 -9.31
N ILE A 58 6.90 3.80 -8.48
CA ILE A 58 7.97 4.79 -8.59
C ILE A 58 9.34 4.10 -8.57
N TYR A 59 10.33 4.80 -9.11
CA TYR A 59 11.73 4.38 -9.09
C TYR A 59 12.49 5.28 -8.13
N VAL A 60 13.12 4.70 -7.13
CA VAL A 60 13.87 5.41 -6.09
C VAL A 60 15.33 5.06 -6.26
N TYR A 61 16.14 6.06 -6.60
CA TYR A 61 17.59 5.91 -6.68
C TYR A 61 18.20 6.13 -5.30
N ASN A 62 18.97 5.14 -4.82
CA ASN A 62 19.77 5.24 -3.62
C ASN A 62 21.22 5.51 -4.03
N ALA A 63 21.71 6.72 -3.74
CA ALA A 63 23.06 7.14 -4.08
C ALA A 63 24.15 6.42 -3.26
N ASP A 64 23.85 6.07 -2.01
CA ASP A 64 24.83 5.47 -1.08
C ASP A 64 25.26 4.07 -1.52
N ILE A 65 24.32 3.31 -2.09
CA ILE A 65 24.60 1.97 -2.65
C ILE A 65 24.57 1.95 -4.19
N SER A 66 24.38 3.11 -4.82
CA SER A 66 24.26 3.26 -6.28
C SER A 66 23.25 2.30 -6.92
N THR A 67 22.11 2.06 -6.26
CA THR A 67 21.05 1.16 -6.76
C THR A 67 19.77 1.90 -7.10
N LEU A 68 19.04 1.39 -8.08
CA LEU A 68 17.69 1.84 -8.43
C LEU A 68 16.68 0.81 -7.93
N ASN A 69 15.84 1.20 -6.98
CA ASN A 69 14.81 0.35 -6.40
C ASN A 69 13.43 0.73 -6.90
N ILE A 70 12.53 -0.24 -6.95
CA ILE A 70 11.11 0.01 -7.22
C ILE A 70 10.41 0.17 -5.87
N ASP A 71 9.67 1.25 -5.71
CA ASP A 71 8.76 1.47 -4.59
C ASP A 71 7.32 1.62 -5.11
N TRP A 72 6.35 1.19 -4.31
CA TRP A 72 4.93 1.32 -4.63
C TRP A 72 4.28 2.25 -3.61
N ARG A 73 3.82 3.40 -4.10
CA ARG A 73 3.08 4.38 -3.33
C ARG A 73 1.59 4.14 -3.46
N MET A 74 0.89 4.13 -2.33
CA MET A 74 -0.50 3.71 -2.24
C MET A 74 -1.32 4.72 -1.47
N THR A 75 -2.60 4.76 -1.83
CA THR A 75 -3.65 5.36 -0.98
C THR A 75 -3.97 4.41 0.17
N LYS A 76 -4.64 4.90 1.21
CA LYS A 76 -5.12 4.07 2.33
C LYS A 76 -5.94 2.86 1.84
N LYS A 77 -6.87 3.10 0.90
CA LYS A 77 -7.66 2.02 0.26
C LYS A 77 -6.79 0.99 -0.47
N GLY A 78 -5.78 1.45 -1.21
CA GLY A 78 -4.85 0.57 -1.92
C GLY A 78 -4.03 -0.29 -0.96
N LEU A 79 -3.52 0.30 0.12
CA LEU A 79 -2.79 -0.41 1.16
C LEU A 79 -3.68 -1.44 1.88
N ASN A 80 -4.89 -1.06 2.29
CA ASN A 80 -5.82 -1.97 2.96
C ASN A 80 -6.14 -3.20 2.10
N LEU A 81 -6.42 -2.97 0.81
CA LEU A 81 -6.67 -4.04 -0.14
C LEU A 81 -5.46 -4.99 -0.25
N MET A 82 -4.25 -4.43 -0.30
CA MET A 82 -3.02 -5.21 -0.33
C MET A 82 -2.85 -6.07 0.93
N ILE A 83 -3.06 -5.49 2.12
CA ILE A 83 -2.91 -6.20 3.40
C ILE A 83 -3.88 -7.39 3.49
N ILE A 84 -5.13 -7.21 3.03
CA ILE A 84 -6.13 -8.29 2.98
C ILE A 84 -5.68 -9.43 2.04
N LEU A 85 -4.96 -9.10 0.97
CA LEU A 85 -4.56 -10.03 -0.08
C LEU A 85 -3.18 -10.66 0.14
N THR A 86 -2.41 -10.18 1.12
CA THR A 86 -1.20 -10.85 1.60
C THR A 86 -1.57 -12.16 2.29
N SER A 87 -0.93 -13.24 1.85
CA SER A 87 -1.29 -14.63 2.14
C SER A 87 -1.07 -15.09 3.59
N SER A 88 -0.54 -14.23 4.47
CA SER A 88 -0.18 -14.56 5.85
C SER A 88 -0.73 -13.51 6.81
N MET A 89 -1.83 -13.82 7.50
CA MET A 89 -2.35 -12.97 8.57
C MET A 89 -1.61 -13.31 9.87
N ASN A 90 -0.79 -12.37 10.36
CA ASN A 90 -0.12 -12.45 11.66
C ASN A 90 -0.68 -11.41 12.64
N GLU A 91 -0.27 -11.48 13.91
CA GLU A 91 -0.77 -10.60 14.97
C GLU A 91 -0.56 -9.11 14.66
N LYS A 92 0.61 -8.75 14.11
CA LYS A 92 0.92 -7.38 13.70
C LYS A 92 -0.02 -6.90 12.59
N MET A 93 -0.24 -7.71 11.55
CA MET A 93 -1.18 -7.37 10.47
C MET A 93 -2.62 -7.26 10.97
N ALA A 94 -3.03 -8.09 11.94
CA ALA A 94 -4.35 -7.97 12.56
C ALA A 94 -4.51 -6.67 13.34
N GLN A 95 -3.49 -6.25 14.11
CA GLN A 95 -3.47 -4.95 14.79
C GLN A 95 -3.54 -3.79 13.78
N TRP A 96 -2.76 -3.86 12.71
CA TRP A 96 -2.79 -2.85 11.65
C TRP A 96 -4.15 -2.77 10.95
N LEU A 97 -4.77 -3.91 10.61
CA LEU A 97 -6.12 -3.95 10.04
C LEU A 97 -7.14 -3.31 11.00
N TRP A 98 -6.99 -3.53 12.30
CA TRP A 98 -7.84 -2.93 13.34
C TRP A 98 -7.66 -1.42 13.46
N GLU A 99 -6.42 -0.92 13.44
CA GLU A 99 -6.13 0.52 13.45
C GLU A 99 -6.63 1.21 12.17
N LEU A 100 -6.42 0.59 11.01
CA LEU A 100 -6.85 1.10 9.71
C LEU A 100 -8.38 1.12 9.53
N ALA A 101 -9.11 0.28 10.24
CA ALA A 101 -10.58 0.26 10.24
C ALA A 101 -11.18 1.38 11.11
N ASN A 102 -10.42 1.93 12.07
CA ASN A 102 -10.88 2.98 12.99
C ASN A 102 -10.46 4.40 12.57
N LEU A 103 -9.51 4.52 11.65
CA LEU A 103 -9.17 5.76 10.95
C LEU A 103 -10.14 6.01 9.80
#